data_AF-M3HBC1-F1
#
_entry.id   AF-M3HBC1-F1
#
_cell.length_a   1.000
_cell.length_b   1.000
_cell.length_c   1.000
_cell.angle_alpha   90.00
_cell.angle_beta   90.00
_cell.angle_gamma   90.00
#
_symmetry.space_group_name_H-M   'P 1'
#
loop_
_entity.id
_entity.type
_entity.pdbx_description
1 polymer ?
#
loop_
_entity_poly.entity_id
_entity_poly.type
_entity_poly.pdbx_seq_one_letter_code
_entity_poly.pdbx_strand_id
1 'polypeptide(L)'
;MTDEIECTLLGLALLMAQKVEFALYGIVAHISIKDKKFKNLTPETFLRGDLSNLKATLGQLKNYAGEKLLLSNNDLQDFVDKRNLIVHNYWRLTKANIKNGEELPDPEQFLRNFIDECQRWMNIFNGYVKMLMQRMENRTNEISFGEKERQEIEVYIDHVYKNMQNINVD
;
A
#
# COMPACT_ATOMS: atom_id res chain seq x y z
N MET A 1 -21.41 8.12 14.30
CA MET A 1 -20.96 8.78 13.06
C MET A 1 -22.17 9.26 12.28
N THR A 2 -22.17 10.51 11.79
CA THR A 2 -23.22 10.98 10.85
C THR A 2 -22.97 10.39 9.47
N ASP A 3 -24.02 10.20 8.67
CA ASP A 3 -23.88 9.62 7.32
C ASP A 3 -22.95 10.45 6.42
N GLU A 4 -22.86 11.77 6.63
CA GLU A 4 -21.94 12.66 5.91
C GLU A 4 -20.47 12.42 6.27
N ILE A 5 -20.17 12.30 7.57
CA ILE A 5 -18.81 12.00 8.04
C ILE A 5 -18.40 10.61 7.55
N GLU A 6 -19.31 9.64 7.61
CA GLU A 6 -19.08 8.29 7.12
C GLU A 6 -18.79 8.24 5.63
N CYS A 7 -19.61 8.90 4.81
CA CYS A 7 -19.38 9.00 3.36
C CYS A 7 -18.03 9.67 3.06
N THR A 8 -17.67 10.70 3.82
CA THR A 8 -16.40 11.41 3.66
C THR A 8 -15.22 10.49 3.97
N LEU A 9 -15.27 9.77 5.09
CA LEU A 9 -14.22 8.83 5.49
C LEU A 9 -14.12 7.64 4.53
N LEU A 10 -15.24 7.09 4.07
CA LEU A 10 -15.26 6.02 3.07
C LEU A 10 -14.64 6.48 1.75
N GLY A 11 -15.06 7.64 1.25
CA GLY A 11 -14.51 8.20 0.01
C GLY A 11 -13.01 8.45 0.11
N LEU A 12 -12.56 9.01 1.24
CA LEU A 12 -11.14 9.24 1.50
C LEU A 12 -10.36 7.93 1.60
N ALA A 13 -10.87 6.93 2.34
CA ALA A 13 -10.26 5.62 2.48
C ALA A 13 -10.09 4.92 1.13
N LEU A 14 -11.12 4.93 0.28
CA LEU A 14 -11.08 4.34 -1.07
C LEU A 14 -10.06 5.04 -1.97
N LEU A 15 -10.04 6.38 -1.96
CA LEU A 15 -9.08 7.15 -2.76
C LEU A 15 -7.64 6.92 -2.29
N MET A 16 -7.43 6.88 -0.98
CA MET A 16 -6.11 6.62 -0.40
C MET A 16 -5.63 5.20 -0.71
N ALA A 17 -6.52 4.20 -0.66
CA ALA A 17 -6.20 2.85 -1.09
C ALA A 17 -5.74 2.83 -2.55
N GLN A 18 -6.49 3.47 -3.47
CA GLN A 18 -6.11 3.54 -4.89
C GLN A 18 -4.72 4.17 -5.10
N LYS A 19 -4.34 5.20 -4.32
CA LYS A 19 -3.00 5.80 -4.36
C LYS A 19 -1.92 4.82 -3.94
N VAL A 20 -2.15 4.04 -2.88
CA VAL A 20 -1.24 2.98 -2.42
C VAL A 20 -1.09 1.90 -3.50
N GLU A 21 -2.20 1.47 -4.11
CA GLU A 21 -2.17 0.47 -5.19
C GLU A 21 -1.39 0.97 -6.41
N PHE A 22 -1.61 2.23 -6.82
CA PHE A 22 -0.89 2.86 -7.92
C PHE A 22 0.62 2.95 -7.63
N ALA A 23 1.00 3.35 -6.42
CA ALA A 23 2.41 3.45 -6.03
C ALA A 23 3.09 2.07 -6.04
N LEU A 24 2.46 1.04 -5.47
CA LEU A 24 3.00 -0.32 -5.49
C LEU A 24 3.11 -0.84 -6.93
N TYR A 25 2.12 -0.55 -7.77
CA TYR A 25 2.13 -0.91 -9.18
C TYR A 25 3.33 -0.28 -9.91
N GLY A 26 3.59 1.01 -9.69
CA GLY A 26 4.76 1.71 -10.25
C GLY A 26 6.08 1.10 -9.79
N ILE A 27 6.21 0.76 -8.50
CA ILE A 27 7.40 0.08 -7.99
C ILE A 27 7.59 -1.28 -8.67
N VAL A 28 6.53 -2.09 -8.76
CA VAL A 28 6.61 -3.41 -9.40
C VAL A 28 7.00 -3.30 -10.87
N ALA A 29 6.40 -2.37 -11.62
CA ALA A 29 6.77 -2.10 -13.01
C ALA A 29 8.28 -1.88 -13.17
N HIS A 30 8.90 -1.13 -12.26
CA HIS A 30 10.34 -0.86 -12.29
C HIS A 30 11.19 -2.08 -11.92
N ILE A 31 10.82 -2.86 -10.90
CA ILE A 31 11.61 -4.04 -10.49
C ILE A 31 11.40 -5.25 -11.42
N SER A 32 10.29 -5.29 -12.15
CA SER A 32 9.91 -6.41 -13.01
C SER A 32 10.39 -6.31 -14.45
N ILE A 33 11.25 -5.34 -14.78
CA ILE A 33 11.82 -5.15 -16.13
C ILE A 33 12.42 -6.46 -16.69
N LYS A 34 12.89 -7.37 -15.82
CA LYS A 34 13.45 -8.68 -16.20
C LYS A 34 12.48 -9.85 -16.10
N ASP A 35 11.27 -9.66 -15.58
CA ASP A 35 10.28 -10.72 -15.38
C ASP A 35 9.17 -10.67 -16.43
N LYS A 36 9.04 -11.76 -17.19
CA LYS A 36 8.04 -11.89 -18.26
C LYS A 36 6.61 -11.73 -17.75
N LYS A 37 6.33 -12.04 -16.48
CA LYS A 37 4.98 -11.96 -15.88
C LYS A 37 4.44 -10.54 -15.79
N PHE A 38 5.31 -9.54 -15.68
CA PHE A 38 4.93 -8.14 -15.45
C PHE A 38 5.59 -7.19 -16.47
N LYS A 39 6.06 -7.71 -17.60
CA LYS A 39 6.82 -6.95 -18.62
C LYS A 39 6.05 -5.77 -19.24
N ASN A 40 4.72 -5.76 -19.16
CA ASN A 40 3.85 -4.71 -19.72
C ASN A 40 3.15 -3.87 -18.63
N LEU A 41 3.59 -4.02 -17.38
CA LEU A 41 3.04 -3.32 -16.23
C LEU A 41 3.62 -1.90 -16.28
N THR A 42 2.81 -0.87 -16.56
CA THR A 42 3.23 0.55 -16.52
C THR A 42 2.20 1.42 -15.79
N PRO A 43 2.61 2.51 -15.11
CA PRO A 43 1.66 3.40 -14.43
C PRO A 43 0.50 3.85 -15.32
N GLU A 44 0.75 4.06 -16.62
CA GLU A 44 -0.28 4.40 -17.60
C GLU A 44 -1.27 3.25 -17.81
N THR A 45 -0.82 2.00 -17.80
CA THR A 45 -1.70 0.82 -17.89
C THR A 45 -2.62 0.71 -16.67
N PHE A 46 -2.14 1.05 -15.47
CA PHE A 46 -2.99 1.16 -14.28
C PHE A 46 -4.07 2.24 -14.47
N LEU A 47 -3.68 3.44 -14.91
CA LEU A 47 -4.60 4.58 -15.06
C LEU A 47 -5.60 4.43 -16.20
N ARG A 48 -5.24 3.68 -17.26
CA ARG A 48 -6.14 3.41 -18.39
C ARG A 48 -7.29 2.45 -18.05
N GLY A 49 -7.24 1.79 -16.89
CA GLY A 49 -8.39 1.06 -16.34
C GLY A 49 -8.80 -0.19 -17.10
N ASP A 50 -7.96 -0.74 -17.98
CA ASP A 50 -8.25 -2.04 -18.59
C ASP A 50 -8.05 -3.14 -17.55
N LEU A 51 -9.16 -3.53 -16.92
CA LEU A 51 -9.24 -4.58 -15.89
C LEU A 51 -8.67 -5.92 -16.38
N SER A 52 -8.63 -6.17 -17.69
CA SER A 52 -8.03 -7.37 -18.27
C SER A 52 -6.49 -7.37 -18.20
N ASN A 53 -5.88 -6.18 -18.07
CA ASN A 53 -4.44 -5.94 -17.90
C ASN A 53 -4.03 -5.71 -16.43
N LEU A 54 -4.97 -5.29 -15.58
CA LEU A 54 -4.84 -5.21 -14.11
C LEU A 54 -4.96 -6.59 -13.43
N LYS A 55 -4.52 -7.67 -14.09
CA LYS A 55 -4.53 -9.04 -13.53
C LYS A 55 -3.58 -9.23 -12.36
N ALA A 56 -2.63 -8.32 -12.18
CA ALA A 56 -1.79 -8.26 -11.00
C ALA A 56 -2.58 -7.66 -9.85
N THR A 57 -3.32 -8.50 -9.13
CA THR A 57 -3.96 -8.08 -7.87
C THR A 57 -2.89 -7.61 -6.89
N LEU A 58 -3.26 -6.75 -5.94
CA LEU A 58 -2.37 -6.28 -4.89
C LEU A 58 -1.63 -7.44 -4.18
N GLY A 59 -2.30 -8.59 -4.04
CA GLY A 59 -1.70 -9.84 -3.55
C GLY A 59 -0.63 -10.45 -4.48
N GLN A 60 -0.76 -10.35 -5.80
CA GLN A 60 0.28 -10.78 -6.73
C GLN A 60 1.50 -9.84 -6.73
N LEU A 61 1.26 -8.54 -6.59
CA LEU A 61 2.32 -7.54 -6.42
C LEU A 61 3.08 -7.78 -5.12
N LYS A 62 2.37 -8.02 -4.01
CA LYS A 62 2.95 -8.45 -2.71
C LYS A 62 3.84 -9.68 -2.88
N ASN A 63 3.36 -10.76 -3.47
CA ASN A 63 4.14 -12.01 -3.58
C ASN A 63 5.42 -11.85 -4.41
N TYR A 64 5.39 -10.96 -5.41
CA TYR A 64 6.57 -10.70 -6.24
C TYR A 64 7.57 -9.75 -5.58
N ALA A 65 7.04 -8.75 -4.91
CA ALA A 65 7.80 -7.61 -4.46
C ALA A 65 8.17 -7.71 -2.97
N GLY A 66 7.50 -8.54 -2.18
CA GLY A 66 7.72 -8.68 -0.74
C GLY A 66 9.19 -8.91 -0.39
N GLU A 67 9.81 -9.94 -0.97
CA GLU A 67 11.23 -10.23 -0.72
C GLU A 67 12.17 -9.19 -1.36
N LYS A 68 11.84 -8.73 -2.58
CA LYS A 68 12.68 -7.78 -3.34
C LYS A 68 12.66 -6.35 -2.81
N LEU A 69 11.56 -5.95 -2.18
CA LEU A 69 11.31 -4.63 -1.63
C LEU A 69 11.47 -4.58 -0.10
N LEU A 70 11.73 -5.74 0.53
CA LEU A 70 11.75 -5.91 1.99
C LEU A 70 10.40 -5.52 2.64
N LEU A 71 9.30 -5.81 1.93
CA LEU A 71 7.92 -5.58 2.33
C LEU A 71 7.19 -6.91 2.61
N SER A 72 7.92 -8.01 2.79
CA SER A 72 7.41 -9.38 2.92
C SER A 72 6.71 -9.67 4.26
N ASN A 73 6.19 -8.64 4.94
CA ASN A 73 5.50 -8.82 6.21
C ASN A 73 3.99 -9.05 6.03
N ASN A 74 3.33 -9.45 7.13
CA ASN A 74 1.88 -9.60 7.17
C ASN A 74 1.15 -8.25 7.01
N ASP A 75 1.79 -7.10 7.29
CA ASP A 75 1.13 -5.79 7.19
C ASP A 75 0.53 -5.53 5.80
N LEU A 76 1.21 -5.93 4.71
CA LEU A 76 0.67 -5.70 3.36
C LEU A 76 -0.52 -6.63 3.08
N GLN A 77 -0.57 -7.81 3.72
CA GLN A 77 -1.75 -8.68 3.67
C GLN A 77 -2.90 -8.06 4.45
N ASP A 78 -2.64 -7.61 5.67
CA ASP A 78 -3.65 -6.95 6.52
C ASP A 78 -4.23 -5.73 5.82
N PHE A 79 -3.39 -4.96 5.11
CA PHE A 79 -3.84 -3.85 4.27
C PHE A 79 -4.80 -4.30 3.16
N VAL A 80 -4.45 -5.37 2.42
CA VAL A 80 -5.30 -5.94 1.35
C VAL A 80 -6.65 -6.38 1.92
N ASP A 81 -6.64 -7.03 3.09
CA ASP A 81 -7.85 -7.57 3.71
C ASP A 81 -8.77 -6.46 4.20
N LYS A 82 -8.22 -5.41 4.84
CA LYS A 82 -8.96 -4.21 5.23
C LYS A 82 -9.54 -3.49 4.01
N ARG A 83 -8.77 -3.34 2.92
CA ARG A 83 -9.25 -2.73 1.67
C ARG A 83 -10.43 -3.53 1.11
N ASN A 84 -10.32 -4.85 1.06
CA ASN A 84 -11.39 -5.72 0.57
C ASN A 84 -12.63 -5.65 1.45
N LEU A 85 -12.47 -5.54 2.77
CA LEU A 85 -13.57 -5.28 3.68
C LEU A 85 -14.27 -3.97 3.33
N ILE A 86 -13.53 -2.87 3.16
CA ILE A 86 -14.09 -1.56 2.80
C ILE A 86 -14.89 -1.63 1.49
N VAL A 87 -14.33 -2.25 0.46
CA VAL A 87 -14.93 -2.28 -0.88
C VAL A 87 -16.14 -3.21 -0.94
N HIS A 88 -16.07 -4.38 -0.31
CA HIS A 88 -17.05 -5.46 -0.54
C HIS A 88 -18.00 -5.71 0.63
N ASN A 89 -17.59 -5.42 1.86
CA ASN A 89 -18.30 -5.86 3.06
C ASN A 89 -18.70 -4.72 4.01
N TYR A 90 -18.24 -3.49 3.80
CA TYR A 90 -18.43 -2.40 4.77
C TYR A 90 -19.91 -2.20 5.14
N TRP A 91 -20.79 -1.96 4.16
CA TRP A 91 -22.23 -1.78 4.42
C TRP A 91 -22.86 -2.97 5.17
N ARG A 92 -22.44 -4.20 4.81
CA ARG A 92 -22.93 -5.42 5.46
C ARG A 92 -22.55 -5.45 6.94
N LEU A 93 -21.32 -5.05 7.27
CA LEU A 93 -20.77 -5.11 8.62
C LEU A 93 -21.16 -3.92 9.50
N THR A 94 -21.66 -2.83 8.91
CA THR A 94 -21.93 -1.58 9.66
C THR A 94 -23.40 -1.17 9.68
N LYS A 95 -24.20 -1.56 8.67
CA LYS A 95 -25.56 -1.02 8.49
C LYS A 95 -26.63 -2.07 8.18
N ALA A 96 -26.28 -3.23 7.66
CA ALA A 96 -27.26 -4.25 7.27
C ALA A 96 -27.99 -4.92 8.46
N ASN A 97 -27.45 -4.80 9.68
CA ASN A 97 -28.04 -5.26 10.96
C ASN A 97 -28.71 -6.65 10.86
N ILE A 98 -27.92 -7.65 10.44
CA ILE A 98 -28.37 -9.03 10.29
C ILE A 98 -28.25 -9.75 11.63
N LYS A 99 -29.31 -10.42 12.07
CA LYS A 99 -29.32 -11.19 13.32
C LYS A 99 -28.20 -12.25 13.33
N ASN A 100 -27.37 -12.24 14.38
CA ASN A 100 -26.17 -13.08 14.51
C ASN A 100 -25.11 -12.86 13.41
N GLY A 101 -25.18 -11.77 12.66
CA GLY A 101 -24.15 -11.37 11.72
C GLY A 101 -22.92 -10.81 12.43
N GLU A 102 -21.76 -10.89 11.77
CA GLU A 102 -20.58 -10.17 12.19
C GLU A 102 -20.80 -8.66 12.05
N GLU A 103 -20.31 -7.90 13.03
CA GLU A 103 -20.40 -6.45 13.07
C GLU A 103 -19.00 -5.84 13.20
N LEU A 104 -18.80 -4.68 12.56
CA LEU A 104 -17.60 -3.87 12.74
C LEU A 104 -17.83 -2.93 13.95
N PRO A 105 -17.11 -3.13 15.08
CA PRO A 105 -17.45 -2.48 16.35
C PRO A 105 -17.26 -0.96 16.37
N ASP A 106 -16.29 -0.43 15.63
CA ASP A 106 -16.08 1.02 15.47
C ASP A 106 -15.74 1.36 14.02
N PRO A 107 -16.75 1.60 13.17
CA PRO A 107 -16.54 1.86 11.76
C PRO A 107 -15.78 3.17 11.50
N GLU A 108 -16.00 4.20 12.33
CA GLU A 108 -15.34 5.49 12.17
C GLU A 108 -13.85 5.37 12.45
N GLN A 109 -13.49 4.79 13.60
CA GLN A 109 -12.09 4.61 13.97
C GLN A 109 -11.39 3.64 13.02
N PHE A 110 -12.08 2.60 12.56
CA PHE A 110 -11.56 1.68 11.54
C PHE A 110 -11.16 2.42 10.26
N LEU A 111 -12.02 3.31 9.73
CA LEU A 111 -11.70 4.08 8.53
C LEU A 111 -10.55 5.05 8.75
N ARG A 112 -10.53 5.76 9.89
CA ARG A 112 -9.42 6.67 10.24
C ARG A 112 -8.08 5.93 10.31
N ASN A 113 -8.05 4.80 11.00
CA ASN A 113 -6.86 3.96 11.10
C ASN A 113 -6.40 3.46 9.73
N PHE A 114 -7.34 3.06 8.87
CA PHE A 114 -7.02 2.61 7.52
C PHE A 114 -6.45 3.75 6.65
N ILE A 115 -6.97 4.98 6.78
CA ILE A 115 -6.43 6.15 6.08
C ILE A 115 -5.00 6.47 6.55
N ASP A 116 -4.76 6.43 7.86
CA ASP A 116 -3.42 6.62 8.42
C ASP A 116 -2.46 5.53 7.96
N GLU A 117 -2.94 4.28 7.89
CA GLU A 117 -2.18 3.16 7.34
C GLU A 117 -1.84 3.35 5.86
N CYS A 118 -2.77 3.86 5.04
CA CYS A 118 -2.49 4.24 3.66
C CYS A 118 -1.37 5.29 3.58
N GLN A 119 -1.42 6.31 4.42
CA GLN A 119 -0.40 7.36 4.44
C GLN A 119 0.96 6.81 4.86
N ARG A 120 1.01 5.89 5.83
CA ARG A 120 2.23 5.18 6.22
C ARG A 120 2.81 4.40 5.04
N TRP A 121 1.99 3.65 4.32
CA TRP A 121 2.43 2.91 3.13
C TRP A 121 3.00 3.82 2.04
N MET A 122 2.33 4.94 1.77
CA MET A 122 2.83 5.94 0.82
C MET A 122 4.21 6.48 1.22
N ASN A 123 4.43 6.77 2.50
CA ASN A 123 5.72 7.25 2.99
C ASN A 123 6.81 6.18 2.84
N ILE A 124 6.50 4.91 3.16
CA ILE A 124 7.40 3.76 2.97
C ILE A 124 7.79 3.63 1.48
N PHE A 125 6.82 3.68 0.57
CA PHE A 125 7.06 3.59 -0.86
C PHE A 125 7.90 4.75 -1.40
N ASN A 126 7.63 5.98 -0.96
CA ASN A 126 8.43 7.13 -1.34
C ASN A 126 9.88 7.01 -0.85
N GLY A 127 10.08 6.60 0.41
CA GLY A 127 11.39 6.34 0.99
C GLY A 127 12.17 5.30 0.21
N TYR A 128 11.51 4.19 -0.14
CA TYR A 128 12.09 3.14 -0.97
C TYR A 128 12.56 3.66 -2.34
N VAL A 129 11.70 4.38 -3.06
CA VAL A 129 12.04 4.94 -4.38
C VAL A 129 13.26 5.88 -4.28
N LYS A 130 13.30 6.74 -3.26
CA LYS A 130 14.43 7.64 -3.02
C LYS A 130 15.73 6.90 -2.72
N MET A 131 15.67 5.83 -1.93
CA MET A 131 16.81 4.95 -1.70
C MET A 131 17.30 4.27 -2.99
N LEU A 132 16.38 3.82 -3.85
CA LEU A 132 16.75 3.26 -5.16
C LEU A 132 17.45 4.29 -6.04
N MET A 133 16.94 5.53 -6.09
CA MET A 133 17.57 6.61 -6.87
C MET A 133 19.01 6.87 -6.42
N GLN A 134 19.27 6.90 -5.11
CA GLN A 134 20.65 7.01 -4.59
C GLN A 134 21.55 5.86 -5.04
N ARG A 135 21.05 4.63 -5.06
CA ARG A 135 21.83 3.44 -5.45
C ARG A 135 22.11 3.37 -6.93
N MET A 136 21.14 3.73 -7.78
CA MET A 136 21.30 3.64 -9.24
C MET A 136 22.30 4.66 -9.79
N GLU A 137 22.47 5.79 -9.12
CA GLU A 137 23.29 6.87 -9.66
C GLU A 137 24.78 6.81 -9.29
N ASN A 138 25.24 5.95 -8.35
CA ASN A 138 26.60 6.05 -7.78
C ASN A 138 26.98 7.50 -7.33
N ARG A 139 25.96 8.34 -7.08
CA ARG A 139 26.07 9.78 -6.79
C ARG A 139 25.58 10.07 -5.37
N THR A 140 26.13 9.36 -4.39
CA THR A 140 25.88 9.66 -2.96
C THR A 140 26.18 11.11 -2.59
N ASN A 141 26.92 11.85 -3.45
CA ASN A 141 27.34 13.23 -3.20
C ASN A 141 26.60 14.29 -4.04
N GLU A 142 25.72 13.95 -5.00
CA GLU A 142 25.03 14.96 -5.85
C GLU A 142 23.53 15.11 -5.57
N ILE A 143 22.88 14.13 -4.97
CA ILE A 143 21.46 14.26 -4.58
C ILE A 143 21.38 14.79 -3.14
N SER A 144 21.18 16.10 -3.01
CA SER A 144 20.79 16.70 -1.73
C SER A 144 19.28 16.50 -1.52
N PHE A 145 18.92 15.56 -0.67
CA PHE A 145 17.55 15.41 -0.19
C PHE A 145 17.20 16.50 0.83
N GLY A 146 16.03 17.11 0.64
CA GLY A 146 15.41 17.99 1.62
C GLY A 146 14.95 17.23 2.86
N GLU A 147 14.48 17.95 3.87
CA GLU A 147 14.08 17.38 5.16
C GLU A 147 12.98 16.31 5.01
N LYS A 148 11.96 16.60 4.21
CA LYS A 148 10.87 15.66 3.93
C LYS A 148 11.37 14.38 3.26
N GLU A 149 12.28 14.50 2.30
CA GLU A 149 12.87 13.34 1.63
C GLU A 149 13.64 12.45 2.59
N ARG A 150 14.38 13.03 3.53
CA ARG A 150 15.13 12.28 4.55
C ARG A 150 14.19 11.56 5.51
N GLN A 151 13.13 12.22 5.97
CA GLN A 151 12.12 11.60 6.83
C GLN A 151 11.46 10.40 6.15
N GLU A 152 11.11 10.50 4.86
CA GLU A 152 10.52 9.36 4.13
C GLU A 152 11.51 8.19 3.99
N ILE A 153 12.81 8.46 3.80
CA ILE A 153 13.85 7.43 3.80
C ILE A 153 13.97 6.76 5.18
N GLU A 154 13.99 7.55 6.26
CA GLU A 154 14.01 7.03 7.64
C GLU A 154 12.80 6.12 7.92
N VAL A 155 11.61 6.53 7.51
CA VAL A 155 10.39 5.71 7.63
C VAL A 155 10.52 4.37 6.90
N TYR A 156 11.13 4.36 5.71
CA TYR A 156 11.39 3.10 4.99
C TYR A 156 12.43 2.24 5.71
N ILE A 157 13.52 2.83 6.18
CA ILE A 157 14.58 2.12 6.93
C ILE A 157 14.02 1.48 8.20
N ASP A 158 13.22 2.23 8.98
CA ASP A 158 12.55 1.72 10.18
C ASP A 158 11.61 0.57 9.87
N HIS A 159 10.86 0.66 8.77
CA HIS A 159 9.99 -0.43 8.30
C HIS A 159 10.81 -1.69 8.01
N VAL A 160 11.93 -1.56 7.30
CA VAL A 160 12.84 -2.68 7.00
C VAL A 160 13.41 -3.30 8.29
N TYR A 161 13.90 -2.47 9.22
CA TYR A 161 14.46 -2.97 10.48
C TYR A 161 13.44 -3.77 11.31
N LYS A 162 12.21 -3.25 11.46
CA LYS A 162 11.14 -3.96 12.18
C LYS A 162 10.85 -5.32 11.55
N ASN A 163 10.83 -5.39 10.22
CA ASN A 163 10.56 -6.64 9.51
C ASN A 163 11.72 -7.63 9.56
N MET A 164 12.97 -7.17 9.56
CA MET A 164 14.15 -8.05 9.72
C MET A 164 14.26 -8.64 11.13
N GLN A 165 13.80 -7.93 12.16
CA GLN A 165 13.74 -8.47 13.52
C GLN A 165 12.69 -9.58 13.64
N ASN A 166 11.54 -9.44 12.98
CA ASN A 166 10.48 -10.44 13.01
C ASN A 166 10.83 -11.75 12.26
N ILE A 167 11.82 -11.73 11.36
CA ILE A 167 12.29 -12.94 10.63
C ILE A 167 13.27 -13.78 11.48
N ASN A 168 13.89 -13.20 12.51
CA ASN A 168 14.89 -13.88 13.35
C ASN A 168 14.31 -14.52 14.63
N VAL A 169 12.98 -14.62 14.74
CA VAL A 169 12.28 -15.13 15.94
C VAL A 169 11.50 -16.43 15.67
N ASP A 170 11.55 -16.96 14.45
CA ASP A 170 10.96 -18.27 14.08
C ASP A 170 12.02 -19.35 13.85
#